data_AF-A0AAN6EAL3-F1
#
_entry.id   AF-A0AAN6EAL3-F1
#
_cell.length_a   1.000
_cell.length_b   1.000
_cell.length_c   1.000
_cell.angle_alpha   90.00
_cell.angle_beta   90.00
_cell.angle_gamma   90.00
#
_symmetry.space_group_name_H-M   'P 1'
#
loop_
_entity.id
_entity.type
_entity.pdbx_description
1 polymer ?
#
loop_
_entity_poly.entity_id
_entity_poly.type
_entity_poly.pdbx_seq_one_letter_code
_entity_poly.pdbx_strand_id
1 'polypeptide(L)'
;FLSLAISNAKVAVDMVRGRGSHGPRMAPELSIEEEVDELGALLRDTEDQLEIAQVQLDIQQQLRSRGGHETPARALDERLYTVTELYDKFAEPLRLWDAVLLIFKASNHDDRSMVEEIWNAIVRTVLDDEHRTGLMAVSSKVSQLGRRLYPSAAAFPLDLLVTVLLDLAHERPTEYTPGFVADTLLQSRVPHYAAFEALRNIYKRVDMANTVAREIAALTTMWIDARGGSGDSQNMPVMDVDAALSLYIVNATLGNNIELKAELQRVQDRLRQVY
;
A
#
# COMPACT_ATOMS: atom_id res chain seq x y z
N PHE A 1 -4.90 9.94 25.00
CA PHE A 1 -5.03 8.89 26.02
C PHE A 1 -4.46 7.56 25.56
N LEU A 2 -4.97 6.94 24.48
CA LEU A 2 -4.49 5.63 23.99
C LEU A 2 -2.97 5.59 23.70
N SER A 3 -2.40 6.59 23.03
CA SER A 3 -0.95 6.64 22.78
C SER A 3 -0.10 6.67 24.06
N LEU A 4 -0.60 7.33 25.11
CA LEU A 4 0.06 7.37 26.43
C LEU A 4 -0.10 6.02 27.15
N ALA A 5 -1.26 5.38 27.04
CA ALA A 5 -1.51 4.05 27.59
C ALA A 5 -0.57 3.00 26.95
N ILE A 6 -0.38 3.03 25.63
CA ILE A 6 0.58 2.16 24.91
C ILE A 6 2.00 2.40 25.41
N SER A 7 2.42 3.67 25.53
CA SER A 7 3.77 3.99 26.04
C SER A 7 3.99 3.44 27.45
N ASN A 8 3.00 3.60 28.34
CA ASN A 8 3.09 3.11 29.71
C ASN A 8 3.08 1.57 29.77
N ALA A 9 2.24 0.92 28.96
CA ALA A 9 2.16 -0.54 28.89
C ALA A 9 3.46 -1.16 28.34
N LYS A 10 4.09 -0.56 27.32
CA LYS A 10 5.40 -1.02 26.80
C LYS A 10 6.48 -0.96 27.88
N VAL A 11 6.54 0.15 28.62
CA VAL A 11 7.49 0.32 29.72
C VAL A 11 7.23 -0.69 30.86
N ALA A 12 5.96 -1.00 31.14
CA ALA A 12 5.60 -2.02 32.14
C ALA A 12 6.05 -3.44 31.73
N VAL A 13 5.83 -3.82 30.46
CA VAL A 13 6.29 -5.12 29.91
C VAL A 13 7.82 -5.25 30.01
N ASP A 14 8.56 -4.19 29.68
CA ASP A 14 10.03 -4.19 29.78
C ASP A 14 10.50 -4.34 31.24
N MET A 15 9.81 -3.69 32.19
CA MET A 15 10.10 -3.83 33.62
C MET A 15 9.85 -5.25 34.15
N VAL A 16 8.74 -5.89 33.77
CA VAL A 16 8.41 -7.26 34.21
C VAL A 16 9.40 -8.27 33.63
N ARG A 17 9.76 -8.13 32.35
CA ARG A 17 10.82 -8.95 31.72
C ARG A 17 12.18 -8.77 32.40
N GLY A 18 12.49 -7.56 32.88
CA GLY A 18 13.72 -7.29 33.64
C GLY A 18 13.77 -7.97 35.01
N ARG A 19 12.62 -8.12 35.71
CA ARG A 19 12.54 -8.78 37.03
C ARG A 19 12.85 -10.27 37.00
N GLY A 20 12.58 -10.95 35.89
CA GLY A 20 12.91 -12.38 35.70
C GLY A 20 14.42 -12.69 35.71
N SER A 21 15.29 -11.68 35.64
CA SER A 21 16.74 -11.85 35.63
C SER A 21 17.42 -11.88 37.01
N HIS A 22 16.76 -11.37 38.07
CA HIS A 22 17.38 -11.21 39.39
C HIS A 22 16.34 -11.32 40.54
N GLY A 23 16.07 -12.53 41.07
CA GLY A 23 15.34 -12.67 42.34
C GLY A 23 14.84 -14.09 42.66
N PRO A 24 14.87 -14.54 43.94
CA PRO A 24 14.54 -15.90 44.31
C PRO A 24 13.03 -16.16 44.41
N ARG A 25 12.62 -17.37 44.02
CA ARG A 25 11.25 -17.93 44.06
C ARG A 25 10.64 -17.92 45.47
N MET A 26 9.53 -17.22 45.71
CA MET A 26 8.48 -17.64 46.68
C MET A 26 7.13 -16.90 46.53
N ALA A 27 6.04 -17.70 46.60
CA ALA A 27 4.60 -17.42 46.88
C ALA A 27 3.68 -16.91 45.73
N PRO A 28 2.34 -17.16 45.81
CA PRO A 28 1.44 -17.40 44.66
C PRO A 28 0.92 -16.10 44.05
N GLU A 29 1.83 -15.32 43.51
CA GLU A 29 1.53 -14.30 42.52
C GLU A 29 1.46 -15.02 41.15
N LEU A 30 0.59 -14.55 40.24
CA LEU A 30 0.55 -15.02 38.84
C LEU A 30 1.97 -15.27 38.37
N SER A 31 2.21 -16.41 37.73
CA SER A 31 3.56 -16.67 37.23
C SER A 31 3.99 -15.49 36.37
N ILE A 32 5.27 -15.09 36.42
CA ILE A 32 5.78 -13.95 35.65
C ILE A 32 5.39 -14.07 34.16
N GLU A 33 5.24 -15.30 33.66
CA GLU A 33 4.73 -15.61 32.32
C GLU A 33 3.26 -15.17 32.14
N GLU A 34 2.36 -15.49 33.07
CA GLU A 34 0.94 -15.06 33.03
C GLU A 34 0.81 -13.52 33.08
N GLU A 35 1.61 -12.83 33.90
CA GLU A 35 1.58 -11.35 33.98
C GLU A 35 2.06 -10.70 32.67
N VAL A 36 3.09 -11.28 32.04
CA VAL A 36 3.57 -10.82 30.72
C VAL A 36 2.53 -11.06 29.63
N ASP A 37 1.82 -12.19 29.68
CA ASP A 37 0.78 -12.53 28.71
C ASP A 37 -0.44 -11.60 28.83
N GLU A 38 -0.89 -11.30 30.06
CA GLU A 38 -1.98 -10.34 30.31
C GLU A 38 -1.62 -8.93 29.84
N LEU A 39 -0.41 -8.43 30.18
CA LEU A 39 0.06 -7.13 29.70
C LEU A 39 0.22 -7.09 28.19
N GLY A 40 0.67 -8.20 27.59
CA GLY A 40 0.78 -8.34 26.14
C GLY A 40 -0.58 -8.30 25.44
N ALA A 41 -1.61 -8.93 26.02
CA ALA A 41 -2.98 -8.87 25.52
C ALA A 41 -3.54 -7.45 25.61
N LEU A 42 -3.39 -6.80 26.76
CA LEU A 42 -3.85 -5.41 26.95
C LEU A 42 -3.17 -4.44 25.98
N LEU A 43 -1.87 -4.63 25.72
CA LEU A 43 -1.14 -3.81 24.76
C LEU A 43 -1.71 -3.96 23.36
N ARG A 44 -1.97 -5.19 22.90
CA ARG A 44 -2.59 -5.46 21.59
C ARG A 44 -3.98 -4.83 21.50
N ASP A 45 -4.83 -5.04 22.51
CA ASP A 45 -6.17 -4.45 22.55
C ASP A 45 -6.13 -2.91 22.48
N THR A 46 -5.15 -2.29 23.14
CA THR A 46 -4.99 -0.83 23.13
C THR A 46 -4.44 -0.33 21.78
N GLU A 47 -3.56 -1.11 21.13
CA GLU A 47 -3.05 -0.82 19.78
C GLU A 47 -4.18 -0.93 18.74
N ASP A 48 -5.02 -1.96 18.80
CA ASP A 48 -6.19 -2.13 17.94
C ASP A 48 -7.19 -0.98 18.12
N GLN A 49 -7.47 -0.60 19.38
CA GLN A 49 -8.31 0.57 19.67
C GLN A 49 -7.73 1.87 19.10
N LEU A 50 -6.41 2.02 19.10
CA LEU A 50 -5.76 3.19 18.52
C LEU A 50 -5.92 3.22 16.99
N GLU A 51 -5.77 2.09 16.32
CA GLU A 51 -6.00 2.01 14.86
C GLU A 51 -7.45 2.40 14.52
N ILE A 52 -8.43 1.86 15.23
CA ILE A 52 -9.84 2.19 15.05
C ILE A 52 -10.09 3.69 15.32
N ALA A 53 -9.49 4.25 16.37
CA ALA A 53 -9.63 5.66 16.68
C ALA A 53 -9.04 6.57 15.58
N GLN A 54 -7.95 6.15 14.94
CA GLN A 54 -7.36 6.88 13.82
C GLN A 54 -8.28 6.86 12.59
N VAL A 55 -8.84 5.69 12.24
CA VAL A 55 -9.83 5.55 11.16
C VAL A 55 -11.03 6.46 11.41
N GLN A 56 -11.55 6.44 12.63
CA GLN A 56 -12.68 7.27 13.04
C GLN A 56 -12.37 8.77 12.92
N LEU A 57 -11.16 9.20 13.29
CA LEU A 57 -10.71 10.57 13.13
C LEU A 57 -10.60 10.98 11.65
N ASP A 58 -10.10 10.10 10.77
CA ASP A 58 -10.05 10.35 9.33
C ASP A 58 -11.45 10.55 8.73
N ILE A 59 -12.39 9.65 9.07
CA ILE A 59 -13.80 9.75 8.64
C ILE A 59 -14.36 11.10 9.08
N GLN A 60 -14.14 11.46 10.34
CA GLN A 60 -14.62 12.73 10.87
C GLN A 60 -14.04 13.93 10.12
N GLN A 61 -12.72 13.97 9.90
CA GLN A 61 -12.07 15.06 9.18
C GLN A 61 -12.58 15.17 7.74
N GLN A 62 -12.78 14.03 7.07
CA GLN A 62 -13.34 13.99 5.73
C GLN A 62 -14.77 14.55 5.71
N LEU A 63 -15.63 14.18 6.66
CA LEU A 63 -16.99 14.70 6.78
C LEU A 63 -17.02 16.21 7.05
N ARG A 64 -16.14 16.71 7.93
CA ARG A 64 -16.01 18.15 8.20
C ARG A 64 -15.55 18.91 6.96
N SER A 65 -14.65 18.34 6.15
CA SER A 65 -14.16 18.97 4.92
C SER A 65 -15.20 19.04 3.79
N ARG A 66 -16.09 18.04 3.68
CA ARG A 66 -17.16 18.01 2.67
C ARG A 66 -18.29 18.99 2.96
N GLY A 67 -18.44 19.44 4.21
CA GLY A 67 -19.55 20.28 4.66
C GLY A 67 -20.88 19.51 4.73
N GLY A 68 -21.88 20.03 5.43
CA GLY A 68 -23.22 19.44 5.49
C GLY A 68 -23.36 18.14 6.31
N HIS A 69 -22.28 17.66 6.94
CA HIS A 69 -22.26 16.42 7.73
C HIS A 69 -21.85 16.64 9.20
N GLU A 70 -22.15 17.80 9.78
CA GLU A 70 -21.78 18.12 11.17
C GLU A 70 -22.38 17.15 12.20
N THR A 71 -23.61 16.67 11.98
CA THR A 71 -24.29 15.73 12.87
C THR A 71 -23.60 14.35 12.90
N PRO A 72 -23.34 13.67 11.76
CA PRO A 72 -22.49 12.47 11.73
C PRO A 72 -21.09 12.71 12.30
N ALA A 73 -20.46 13.85 11.98
CA ALA A 73 -19.11 14.16 12.44
C ALA A 73 -19.04 14.30 13.98
N ARG A 74 -20.09 14.84 14.61
CA ARG A 74 -20.21 14.95 16.06
C ARG A 74 -20.51 13.62 16.73
N ALA A 75 -21.31 12.75 16.09
CA ALA A 75 -21.57 11.40 16.62
C ALA A 75 -20.28 10.57 16.75
N LEU A 76 -19.28 10.83 15.90
CA LEU A 76 -17.93 10.23 15.97
C LEU A 76 -17.08 10.81 17.13
N ASP A 77 -17.47 11.88 17.80
CA ASP A 77 -16.76 12.39 19.00
C ASP A 77 -17.23 11.73 20.30
N GLU A 78 -18.41 11.09 20.29
CA GLU A 78 -19.09 10.66 21.53
C GLU A 78 -18.51 9.38 22.13
N ARG A 79 -18.05 8.46 21.27
CA ARG A 79 -17.46 7.18 21.67
C ARG A 79 -16.60 6.60 20.56
N LEU A 80 -15.78 5.62 20.90
CA LEU A 80 -15.13 4.75 19.91
C LEU A 80 -16.16 3.78 19.31
N TYR A 81 -16.26 3.74 18.00
CA TYR A 81 -17.09 2.78 17.26
C TYR A 81 -16.28 1.53 16.92
N THR A 82 -16.95 0.41 16.67
CA THR A 82 -16.28 -0.76 16.11
C THR A 82 -16.02 -0.57 14.61
N VAL A 83 -15.10 -1.34 14.02
CA VAL A 83 -14.82 -1.33 12.57
C VAL A 83 -16.08 -1.58 11.73
N THR A 84 -16.94 -2.50 12.15
CA THR A 84 -18.22 -2.81 11.49
C THR A 84 -19.17 -1.62 11.56
N GLU A 85 -19.29 -0.97 12.72
CA GLU A 85 -20.13 0.21 12.85
C GLU A 85 -19.61 1.39 12.02
N LEU A 86 -18.30 1.60 11.98
CA LEU A 86 -17.69 2.63 11.14
C LEU A 86 -17.99 2.38 9.65
N TYR A 87 -17.95 1.11 9.23
CA TYR A 87 -18.27 0.71 7.87
C TYR A 87 -19.76 0.95 7.55
N ASP A 88 -20.67 0.30 8.28
CA ASP A 88 -22.11 0.25 7.99
C ASP A 88 -22.80 1.61 8.19
N LYS A 89 -22.38 2.40 9.19
CA LYS A 89 -23.09 3.63 9.57
C LYS A 89 -22.52 4.87 8.91
N PHE A 90 -21.26 4.84 8.48
CA PHE A 90 -20.56 6.03 7.99
C PHE A 90 -19.89 5.80 6.64
N ALA A 91 -18.94 4.87 6.54
CA ALA A 91 -18.05 4.80 5.39
C ALA A 91 -18.78 4.41 4.10
N GLU A 92 -19.57 3.33 4.12
CA GLU A 92 -20.30 2.86 2.94
C GLU A 92 -21.47 3.81 2.56
N PRO A 93 -22.39 4.20 3.48
CA PRO A 93 -23.51 5.07 3.11
C PRO A 93 -23.10 6.44 2.57
N LEU A 94 -21.96 6.97 3.03
CA LEU A 94 -21.45 8.29 2.64
C LEU A 94 -20.37 8.19 1.54
N ARG A 95 -20.14 6.98 1.00
CA ARG A 95 -19.17 6.71 -0.09
C ARG A 95 -17.78 7.27 0.24
N LEU A 96 -17.31 6.99 1.45
CA LEU A 96 -15.98 7.37 1.94
C LEU A 96 -15.00 6.23 1.64
N TRP A 97 -14.70 6.03 0.35
CA TRP A 97 -13.91 4.88 -0.12
C TRP A 97 -12.51 4.79 0.51
N ASP A 98 -11.85 5.94 0.72
CA ASP A 98 -10.60 6.03 1.48
C ASP A 98 -10.72 5.40 2.88
N ALA A 99 -11.81 5.72 3.58
CA ALA A 99 -12.06 5.21 4.92
C ALA A 99 -12.41 3.72 4.91
N VAL A 100 -13.13 3.25 3.88
CA VAL A 100 -13.40 1.81 3.70
C VAL A 100 -12.10 1.02 3.63
N LEU A 101 -11.11 1.46 2.85
CA LEU A 101 -9.80 0.79 2.78
C LEU A 101 -9.04 0.82 4.11
N LEU A 102 -9.13 1.91 4.87
CA LEU A 102 -8.53 1.98 6.20
C LEU A 102 -9.21 1.02 7.18
N ILE A 103 -10.53 0.85 7.09
CA ILE A 103 -11.29 -0.15 7.86
C ILE A 103 -10.87 -1.57 7.46
N PHE A 104 -10.71 -1.85 6.15
CA PHE A 104 -10.24 -3.16 5.69
C PHE A 104 -8.85 -3.50 6.21
N LYS A 105 -7.95 -2.51 6.24
CA LYS A 105 -6.63 -2.66 6.86
C LYS A 105 -6.75 -3.00 8.35
N ALA A 106 -7.51 -2.22 9.11
CA ALA A 106 -7.64 -2.37 10.57
C ALA A 106 -8.35 -3.68 10.97
N SER A 107 -9.23 -4.19 10.11
CA SER A 107 -9.96 -5.46 10.36
C SER A 107 -9.30 -6.68 9.73
N ASN A 108 -8.18 -6.51 9.02
CA ASN A 108 -7.54 -7.53 8.18
C ASN A 108 -8.57 -8.26 7.30
N HIS A 109 -9.39 -7.48 6.61
CA HIS A 109 -10.47 -7.97 5.75
C HIS A 109 -9.96 -8.87 4.62
N ASP A 110 -10.69 -9.95 4.34
CA ASP A 110 -10.29 -11.01 3.39
C ASP A 110 -11.34 -11.24 2.29
N ASP A 111 -11.84 -10.14 1.69
CA ASP A 111 -12.63 -10.20 0.46
C ASP A 111 -11.93 -9.40 -0.63
N ARG A 112 -11.21 -10.12 -1.48
CA ARG A 112 -10.44 -9.51 -2.56
C ARG A 112 -11.31 -8.83 -3.61
N SER A 113 -12.49 -9.38 -3.90
CA SER A 113 -13.41 -8.80 -4.90
C SER A 113 -13.97 -7.48 -4.39
N MET A 114 -14.33 -7.41 -3.11
CA MET A 114 -14.79 -6.18 -2.49
C MET A 114 -13.69 -5.10 -2.49
N VAL A 115 -12.44 -5.46 -2.17
CA VAL A 115 -11.29 -4.53 -2.25
C VAL A 115 -11.11 -3.99 -3.67
N GLU A 116 -11.28 -4.83 -4.69
CA GLU A 116 -11.22 -4.43 -6.10
C GLU A 116 -12.30 -3.42 -6.45
N GLU A 117 -13.54 -3.66 -6.02
CA GLU A 117 -14.66 -2.74 -6.24
C GLU A 117 -14.41 -1.36 -5.63
N ILE A 118 -13.85 -1.32 -4.41
CA ILE A 118 -13.52 -0.06 -3.73
C ILE A 118 -12.41 0.69 -4.45
N TRP A 119 -11.34 0.02 -4.90
CA TRP A 119 -10.29 0.68 -5.69
C TRP A 119 -10.82 1.22 -7.01
N ASN A 120 -11.66 0.47 -7.72
CA ASN A 120 -12.32 0.94 -8.92
C ASN A 120 -13.23 2.14 -8.64
N ALA A 121 -13.96 2.16 -7.53
CA ALA A 121 -14.78 3.30 -7.12
C ALA A 121 -13.93 4.54 -6.83
N ILE A 122 -12.76 4.39 -6.20
CA ILE A 122 -11.80 5.48 -5.97
C ILE A 122 -11.30 6.05 -7.30
N VAL A 123 -10.84 5.19 -8.21
CA VAL A 123 -10.36 5.60 -9.52
C VAL A 123 -11.46 6.35 -10.27
N ARG A 124 -12.67 5.79 -10.36
CA ARG A 124 -13.82 6.46 -11.00
C ARG A 124 -14.13 7.82 -10.38
N THR A 125 -14.16 7.92 -9.05
CA THR A 125 -14.42 9.19 -8.36
C THR A 125 -13.39 10.26 -8.73
N VAL A 126 -12.11 9.90 -8.88
CA VAL A 126 -11.07 10.84 -9.34
C VAL A 126 -11.25 11.21 -10.81
N LEU A 127 -11.65 10.27 -11.65
CA LEU A 127 -11.84 10.52 -13.07
C LEU A 127 -13.09 11.38 -13.35
N ASP A 128 -14.11 11.29 -12.52
CA ASP A 128 -15.33 12.08 -12.59
C ASP A 128 -15.17 13.51 -12.03
N ASP A 129 -14.02 13.84 -11.41
CA ASP A 129 -13.73 15.18 -10.88
C ASP A 129 -13.43 16.18 -12.01
N GLU A 130 -14.25 17.22 -12.17
CA GLU A 130 -14.11 18.23 -13.24
C GLU A 130 -12.82 19.06 -13.13
N HIS A 131 -12.22 19.18 -11.95
CA HIS A 131 -11.08 20.04 -11.68
C HIS A 131 -9.76 19.28 -11.62
N ARG A 132 -9.78 18.00 -11.24
CA ARG A 132 -8.58 17.17 -11.04
C ARG A 132 -8.82 15.73 -11.51
N THR A 133 -8.85 15.54 -12.83
CA THR A 133 -9.02 14.22 -13.48
C THR A 133 -7.76 13.76 -14.22
N GLY A 134 -7.80 12.53 -14.75
CA GLY A 134 -6.78 11.91 -15.57
C GLY A 134 -5.79 11.04 -14.79
N LEU A 135 -4.86 10.42 -15.54
CA LEU A 135 -3.90 9.46 -14.97
C LEU A 135 -3.06 10.07 -13.84
N MET A 136 -2.57 11.30 -14.01
CA MET A 136 -1.75 11.96 -12.97
C MET A 136 -2.53 12.18 -11.67
N ALA A 137 -3.83 12.51 -11.75
CA ALA A 137 -4.68 12.67 -10.58
C ALA A 137 -4.90 11.33 -9.87
N VAL A 138 -5.12 10.26 -10.64
CA VAL A 138 -5.24 8.90 -10.11
C VAL A 138 -3.93 8.46 -9.44
N SER A 139 -2.77 8.64 -10.10
CA SER A 139 -1.47 8.36 -9.49
C SER A 139 -1.30 9.11 -8.17
N SER A 140 -1.59 10.41 -8.12
CA SER A 140 -1.49 11.21 -6.91
C SER A 140 -2.36 10.64 -5.77
N LYS A 141 -3.60 10.25 -6.08
CA LYS A 141 -4.55 9.67 -5.13
C LYS A 141 -4.11 8.28 -4.64
N VAL A 142 -3.74 7.39 -5.55
CA VAL A 142 -3.27 6.04 -5.22
C VAL A 142 -1.98 6.11 -4.40
N SER A 143 -1.03 6.96 -4.79
CA SER A 143 0.19 7.23 -4.03
C SER A 143 -0.07 7.74 -2.62
N GLN A 144 -1.05 8.64 -2.46
CA GLN A 144 -1.44 9.15 -1.14
C GLN A 144 -1.99 8.04 -0.23
N LEU A 145 -2.87 7.19 -0.75
CA LEU A 145 -3.44 6.07 -0.01
C LEU A 145 -2.40 4.98 0.25
N GLY A 146 -1.59 4.65 -0.75
CA GLY A 146 -0.56 3.63 -0.68
C GLY A 146 0.46 3.87 0.43
N ARG A 147 0.87 5.14 0.65
CA ARG A 147 1.74 5.52 1.78
C ARG A 147 1.21 5.11 3.16
N ARG A 148 -0.11 4.95 3.28
CA ARG A 148 -0.79 4.61 4.54
C ARG A 148 -1.20 3.14 4.58
N LEU A 149 -1.54 2.56 3.43
CA LEU A 149 -2.13 1.23 3.33
C LEU A 149 -1.07 0.14 3.10
N TYR A 150 -0.01 0.41 2.34
CA TYR A 150 1.07 -0.55 2.15
C TYR A 150 1.76 -0.88 3.49
N PRO A 151 2.10 -2.15 3.79
CA PRO A 151 2.00 -3.35 2.95
C PRO A 151 0.76 -4.24 3.18
N SER A 152 -0.36 -3.68 3.67
CA SER A 152 -1.56 -4.47 3.97
C SER A 152 -2.17 -5.10 2.72
N ALA A 153 -2.21 -6.43 2.64
CA ALA A 153 -2.88 -7.13 1.54
C ALA A 153 -4.41 -6.93 1.54
N ALA A 154 -4.99 -6.69 2.73
CA ALA A 154 -6.41 -6.43 2.91
C ALA A 154 -6.87 -5.08 2.31
N ALA A 155 -5.97 -4.12 2.13
CA ALA A 155 -6.31 -2.79 1.64
C ALA A 155 -5.48 -2.31 0.44
N PHE A 156 -4.28 -2.84 0.25
CA PHE A 156 -3.35 -2.51 -0.83
C PHE A 156 -2.77 -3.78 -1.49
N PRO A 157 -3.60 -4.66 -2.07
CA PRO A 157 -3.12 -5.82 -2.81
C PRO A 157 -2.38 -5.37 -4.08
N LEU A 158 -1.04 -5.55 -4.08
CA LEU A 158 -0.16 -5.02 -5.14
C LEU A 158 -0.52 -5.51 -6.54
N ASP A 159 -0.79 -6.79 -6.70
CA ASP A 159 -1.06 -7.41 -7.99
C ASP A 159 -2.40 -6.97 -8.59
N LEU A 160 -3.41 -6.79 -7.75
CA LEU A 160 -4.68 -6.17 -8.12
C LEU A 160 -4.48 -4.71 -8.52
N LEU A 161 -3.77 -3.92 -7.72
CA LEU A 161 -3.54 -2.50 -8.01
C LEU A 161 -2.73 -2.28 -9.29
N VAL A 162 -1.70 -3.10 -9.53
CA VAL A 162 -0.97 -3.07 -10.80
C VAL A 162 -1.91 -3.35 -11.96
N THR A 163 -2.81 -4.33 -11.83
CA THR A 163 -3.81 -4.63 -12.87
C THR A 163 -4.72 -3.42 -13.13
N VAL A 164 -5.33 -2.85 -12.08
CA VAL A 164 -6.22 -1.68 -12.21
C VAL A 164 -5.51 -0.49 -12.87
N LEU A 165 -4.25 -0.21 -12.49
CA LEU A 165 -3.48 0.88 -13.06
C LEU A 165 -3.07 0.63 -14.52
N LEU A 166 -2.75 -0.61 -14.87
CA LEU A 166 -2.44 -1.00 -16.25
C LEU A 166 -3.68 -0.94 -17.14
N ASP A 167 -4.83 -1.40 -16.66
CA ASP A 167 -6.10 -1.34 -17.38
C ASP A 167 -6.46 0.13 -17.66
N LEU A 168 -6.32 0.98 -16.64
CA LEU A 168 -6.53 2.41 -16.79
C LEU A 168 -5.55 3.05 -17.80
N ALA A 169 -4.27 2.65 -17.78
CA ALA A 169 -3.29 3.10 -18.78
C ALA A 169 -3.66 2.68 -20.20
N HIS A 170 -4.24 1.48 -20.37
CA HIS A 170 -4.71 0.99 -21.66
C HIS A 170 -5.96 1.74 -22.15
N GLU A 171 -6.89 2.07 -21.25
CA GLU A 171 -8.08 2.86 -21.57
C GLU A 171 -7.76 4.31 -21.98
N ARG A 172 -6.61 4.84 -21.56
CA ARG A 172 -6.21 6.25 -21.77
C ARG A 172 -4.83 6.40 -22.42
N PRO A 173 -4.65 5.89 -23.65
CA PRO A 173 -3.33 5.84 -24.31
C PRO A 173 -2.74 7.23 -24.59
N THR A 174 -3.57 8.28 -24.69
CA THR A 174 -3.12 9.66 -24.93
C THR A 174 -2.53 10.32 -23.69
N GLU A 175 -2.92 9.87 -22.49
CA GLU A 175 -2.41 10.37 -21.21
C GLU A 175 -1.26 9.50 -20.69
N TYR A 176 -1.19 8.25 -21.13
CA TYR A 176 -0.23 7.27 -20.65
C TYR A 176 1.20 7.66 -21.00
N THR A 177 2.07 7.59 -20.00
CA THR A 177 3.52 7.74 -20.13
C THR A 177 4.20 6.52 -19.51
N PRO A 178 5.20 5.90 -20.18
CA PRO A 178 5.95 4.79 -19.61
C PRO A 178 6.51 5.10 -18.22
N GLY A 179 6.25 4.21 -17.27
CA GLY A 179 6.64 4.38 -15.88
C GLY A 179 5.54 4.94 -14.99
N PHE A 180 4.35 5.23 -15.54
CA PHE A 180 3.18 5.66 -14.78
C PHE A 180 2.88 4.72 -13.60
N VAL A 181 2.78 3.42 -13.86
CA VAL A 181 2.45 2.43 -12.82
C VAL A 181 3.61 2.30 -11.83
N ALA A 182 4.83 2.19 -12.36
CA ALA A 182 6.03 2.08 -11.53
C ALA A 182 6.19 3.27 -10.58
N ASP A 183 6.06 4.51 -11.08
CA ASP A 183 6.15 5.74 -10.28
C ASP A 183 5.05 5.81 -9.21
N THR A 184 3.80 5.47 -9.55
CA THR A 184 2.71 5.41 -8.56
C THR A 184 3.03 4.45 -7.41
N LEU A 185 3.58 3.28 -7.70
CA LEU A 185 3.97 2.30 -6.66
C LEU A 185 5.12 2.82 -5.80
N LEU A 186 6.17 3.38 -6.40
CA LEU A 186 7.31 3.92 -5.66
C LEU A 186 6.89 5.09 -4.75
N GLN A 187 6.03 5.99 -5.24
CA GLN A 187 5.45 7.09 -4.46
C GLN A 187 4.49 6.61 -3.35
N SER A 188 3.94 5.40 -3.49
CA SER A 188 3.19 4.66 -2.47
C SER A 188 4.08 4.03 -1.40
N ARG A 189 5.41 4.21 -1.47
CA ARG A 189 6.43 3.57 -0.61
C ARG A 189 6.59 2.07 -0.84
N VAL A 190 6.17 1.57 -2.00
CA VAL A 190 6.45 0.19 -2.41
C VAL A 190 7.94 0.09 -2.76
N PRO A 191 8.69 -0.88 -2.21
CA PRO A 191 10.08 -1.16 -2.58
C PRO A 191 10.23 -1.46 -4.07
N HIS A 192 11.38 -1.13 -4.67
CA HIS A 192 11.62 -1.34 -6.10
C HIS A 192 11.49 -2.81 -6.47
N TYR A 193 12.02 -3.70 -5.63
CA TYR A 193 11.93 -5.14 -5.84
C TYR A 193 10.48 -5.64 -5.80
N ALA A 194 9.67 -5.16 -4.85
CA ALA A 194 8.26 -5.55 -4.75
C ALA A 194 7.45 -5.06 -5.97
N ALA A 195 7.71 -3.84 -6.45
CA ALA A 195 7.11 -3.32 -7.68
C ALA A 195 7.52 -4.14 -8.91
N PHE A 196 8.81 -4.52 -9.01
CA PHE A 196 9.33 -5.36 -10.09
C PHE A 196 8.66 -6.74 -10.11
N GLU A 197 8.57 -7.40 -8.96
CA GLU A 197 7.91 -8.70 -8.83
C GLU A 197 6.42 -8.64 -9.20
N ALA A 198 5.71 -7.60 -8.75
CA ALA A 198 4.30 -7.41 -9.08
C ALA A 198 4.09 -7.23 -10.60
N LEU A 199 4.87 -6.36 -11.23
CA LEU A 199 4.82 -6.16 -12.70
C LEU A 199 5.20 -7.44 -13.45
N ARG A 200 6.26 -8.12 -13.04
CA ARG A 200 6.71 -9.39 -13.66
C ARG A 200 5.65 -10.48 -13.58
N ASN A 201 4.91 -10.55 -12.48
CA ASN A 201 3.82 -11.51 -12.34
C ASN A 201 2.67 -11.21 -13.31
N ILE A 202 2.36 -9.94 -13.52
CA ILE A 202 1.34 -9.52 -14.50
C ILE A 202 1.80 -9.71 -15.94
N TYR A 203 3.10 -9.60 -16.25
CA TYR A 203 3.64 -9.85 -17.60
C TYR A 203 3.24 -11.23 -18.17
N LYS A 204 3.00 -12.23 -17.30
CA LYS A 204 2.50 -13.55 -17.71
C LYS A 204 1.14 -13.48 -18.43
N ARG A 205 0.40 -12.39 -18.24
CA ARG A 205 -0.83 -12.06 -18.98
C ARG A 205 -0.44 -11.38 -20.30
N VAL A 206 -0.69 -12.09 -21.40
CA VAL A 206 -0.18 -11.75 -22.75
C VAL A 206 -0.79 -10.46 -23.31
N ASP A 207 -2.01 -10.14 -22.90
CA ASP A 207 -2.79 -8.97 -23.32
C ASP A 207 -2.08 -7.64 -23.00
N MET A 208 -1.35 -7.57 -21.89
CA MET A 208 -0.68 -6.35 -21.44
C MET A 208 0.85 -6.39 -21.54
N ALA A 209 1.40 -7.43 -22.18
CA ALA A 209 2.84 -7.71 -22.16
C ALA A 209 3.71 -6.52 -22.59
N ASN A 210 3.30 -5.78 -23.64
CA ASN A 210 4.06 -4.62 -24.13
C ASN A 210 4.05 -3.46 -23.13
N THR A 211 2.90 -3.14 -22.54
CA THR A 211 2.77 -2.08 -21.52
C THR A 211 3.57 -2.44 -20.28
N VAL A 212 3.47 -3.69 -19.81
CA VAL A 212 4.22 -4.16 -18.66
C VAL A 212 5.73 -4.14 -18.92
N ALA A 213 6.19 -4.49 -20.12
CA ALA A 213 7.60 -4.38 -20.48
C ALA A 213 8.10 -2.93 -20.43
N ARG A 214 7.29 -1.95 -20.89
CA ARG A 214 7.60 -0.52 -20.78
C ARG A 214 7.67 -0.06 -19.32
N GLU A 215 6.74 -0.49 -18.48
CA GLU A 215 6.76 -0.20 -17.05
C GLU A 215 7.99 -0.78 -16.35
N ILE A 216 8.38 -2.02 -16.67
CA ILE A 216 9.58 -2.64 -16.08
C ILE A 216 10.86 -1.92 -16.54
N ALA A 217 10.93 -1.48 -17.80
CA ALA A 217 12.06 -0.71 -18.32
C ALA A 217 12.18 0.65 -17.62
N ALA A 218 11.05 1.33 -17.43
CA ALA A 218 10.98 2.59 -16.68
C ALA A 218 11.36 2.38 -15.21
N LEU A 219 10.83 1.36 -14.55
CA LEU A 219 11.18 0.99 -13.17
C LEU A 219 12.68 0.70 -13.03
N THR A 220 13.26 -0.04 -13.97
CA THR A 220 14.70 -0.35 -13.96
C THR A 220 15.53 0.92 -14.08
N THR A 221 15.12 1.84 -14.95
CA THR A 221 15.75 3.16 -15.09
C THR A 221 15.68 3.94 -13.76
N MET A 222 14.49 4.04 -13.15
CA MET A 222 14.30 4.70 -11.86
C MET A 222 15.14 4.06 -10.76
N TRP A 223 15.26 2.74 -10.74
CA TRP A 223 16.04 2.01 -9.76
C TRP A 223 17.55 2.24 -9.92
N ILE A 224 18.05 2.27 -11.17
CA ILE A 224 19.45 2.66 -11.47
C ILE A 224 19.72 4.09 -10.98
N ASP A 225 18.80 5.03 -11.23
CA ASP A 225 18.92 6.42 -10.81
C ASP A 225 18.86 6.58 -9.28
N ALA A 226 18.09 5.73 -8.60
CA ALA A 226 17.94 5.74 -7.16
C ALA A 226 19.11 5.08 -6.39
N ARG A 227 20.16 4.58 -7.05
CA ARG A 227 21.29 3.87 -6.41
C ARG A 227 22.03 4.67 -5.33
N GLY A 228 21.99 6.00 -5.39
CA GLY A 228 22.54 6.87 -4.34
C GLY A 228 21.65 7.02 -3.10
N GLY A 229 20.46 6.42 -3.11
CA GLY A 229 19.44 6.50 -2.07
C GLY A 229 19.50 5.39 -1.03
N SER A 230 18.35 5.15 -0.39
CA SER A 230 18.16 4.22 0.74
C SER A 230 18.42 2.75 0.39
N GLY A 231 18.66 1.90 1.41
CA GLY A 231 19.16 0.53 1.23
C GLY A 231 18.43 -0.41 0.25
N ASP A 232 17.12 -0.25 0.01
CA ASP A 232 16.38 -1.06 -0.97
C ASP A 232 16.79 -0.74 -2.43
N SER A 233 17.06 0.54 -2.74
CA SER A 233 17.49 0.92 -4.09
C SER A 233 18.93 0.47 -4.41
N GLN A 234 19.70 0.08 -3.39
CA GLN A 234 21.06 -0.44 -3.56
C GLN A 234 21.08 -1.95 -3.85
N ASN A 235 20.06 -2.70 -3.43
CA ASN A 235 20.05 -4.17 -3.50
C ASN A 235 19.29 -4.70 -4.73
N MET A 236 19.66 -4.22 -5.92
CA MET A 236 19.06 -4.71 -7.17
C MET A 236 19.55 -6.12 -7.52
N PRO A 237 18.65 -7.09 -7.78
CA PRO A 237 19.02 -8.39 -8.33
C PRO A 237 19.29 -8.25 -9.83
N VAL A 238 20.47 -7.73 -10.17
CA VAL A 238 20.87 -7.38 -11.55
C VAL A 238 20.65 -8.53 -12.53
N MET A 239 20.98 -9.75 -12.13
CA MET A 239 20.81 -10.95 -12.96
C MET A 239 19.35 -11.23 -13.31
N ASP A 240 18.45 -11.09 -12.35
CA ASP A 240 17.01 -11.35 -12.56
C ASP A 240 16.37 -10.27 -13.44
N VAL A 241 16.78 -9.01 -13.23
CA VAL A 241 16.33 -7.88 -14.05
C VAL A 241 16.86 -8.00 -15.48
N ASP A 242 18.15 -8.33 -15.66
CA ASP A 242 18.75 -8.53 -17.00
C ASP A 242 18.12 -9.72 -17.74
N ALA A 243 17.83 -10.83 -17.02
CA ALA A 243 17.14 -11.98 -17.58
C ALA A 243 15.71 -11.63 -18.02
N ALA A 244 14.97 -10.85 -17.22
CA ALA A 244 13.64 -10.39 -17.57
C ALA A 244 13.67 -9.46 -18.81
N LEU A 245 14.57 -8.47 -18.83
CA LEU A 245 14.74 -7.58 -19.99
C LEU A 245 15.11 -8.37 -21.25
N SER A 246 15.99 -9.35 -21.14
CA SER A 246 16.38 -10.23 -22.26
C SER A 246 15.17 -10.99 -22.83
N LEU A 247 14.35 -11.58 -21.96
CA LEU A 247 13.11 -12.25 -22.36
C LEU A 247 12.17 -11.29 -23.08
N TYR A 248 11.99 -10.07 -22.57
CA TYR A 248 11.08 -9.08 -23.15
C TYR A 248 11.58 -8.55 -24.49
N ILE A 249 12.91 -8.40 -24.67
CA ILE A 249 13.54 -8.04 -25.95
C ILE A 249 13.29 -9.12 -27.01
N VAL A 250 13.40 -10.39 -26.63
CA VAL A 250 13.09 -11.52 -27.52
C VAL A 250 11.61 -11.47 -27.92
N ASN A 251 10.70 -11.32 -26.97
CA ASN A 251 9.26 -11.26 -27.24
C ASN A 251 8.89 -10.04 -28.11
N ALA A 252 9.49 -8.86 -27.86
CA ALA A 252 9.30 -7.68 -28.71
C ALA A 252 9.82 -7.89 -30.13
N THR A 253 10.93 -8.64 -30.29
CA THR A 253 11.46 -9.01 -31.60
C THR A 253 10.51 -9.94 -32.35
N LEU A 254 9.97 -10.96 -31.66
CA LEU A 254 8.99 -11.89 -32.24
C LEU A 254 7.69 -11.17 -32.63
N GLY A 255 7.27 -10.18 -31.84
CA GLY A 255 6.11 -9.33 -32.11
C GLY A 255 6.36 -8.19 -33.11
N ASN A 256 7.55 -8.09 -33.72
CA ASN A 256 7.96 -6.99 -34.62
C ASN A 256 7.81 -5.58 -34.02
N ASN A 257 7.87 -5.43 -32.69
CA ASN A 257 7.81 -4.12 -32.03
C ASN A 257 9.22 -3.52 -31.90
N ILE A 258 9.65 -2.83 -32.96
CA ILE A 258 11.01 -2.27 -33.10
C ILE A 258 11.26 -1.18 -32.05
N GLU A 259 10.27 -0.35 -31.76
CA GLU A 259 10.39 0.74 -30.78
C GLU A 259 10.60 0.20 -29.37
N LEU A 260 9.74 -0.72 -28.92
CA LEU A 260 9.87 -1.35 -27.61
C LEU A 260 11.20 -2.10 -27.47
N LYS A 261 11.61 -2.83 -28.51
CA LYS A 261 12.91 -3.51 -28.53
C LYS A 261 14.06 -2.53 -28.28
N ALA A 262 14.07 -1.40 -28.99
CA ALA A 262 15.12 -0.39 -28.85
C ALA A 262 15.13 0.25 -27.45
N GLU A 263 13.95 0.52 -26.87
CA GLU A 263 13.81 1.01 -25.50
C GLU A 263 14.40 0.01 -24.49
N LEU A 264 14.01 -1.26 -24.58
CA LEU A 264 14.49 -2.31 -23.67
C LEU A 264 16.00 -2.54 -23.79
N GLN A 265 16.55 -2.53 -25.01
CA GLN A 265 18.00 -2.67 -25.23
C GLN A 265 18.79 -1.52 -24.60
N ARG A 266 18.32 -0.28 -24.75
CA ARG A 266 18.97 0.88 -24.12
C ARG A 266 19.02 0.75 -22.61
N VAL A 267 17.92 0.31 -21.99
CA VAL A 267 17.86 0.11 -20.53
C VAL A 267 18.76 -1.04 -20.09
N GLN A 268 18.80 -2.14 -20.84
CA GLN A 268 19.67 -3.28 -20.58
C GLN A 268 21.16 -2.90 -20.69
N ASP A 269 21.56 -2.19 -21.74
CA ASP A 269 22.94 -1.74 -21.92
C ASP A 269 23.36 -0.80 -20.79
N ARG A 270 22.44 0.09 -20.39
CA ARG A 270 22.65 0.97 -19.24
C ARG A 270 22.79 0.17 -17.94
N LEU A 271 21.96 -0.84 -17.70
CA LEU A 271 22.06 -1.70 -16.51
C LEU A 271 23.46 -2.34 -16.40
N ARG A 272 23.94 -2.93 -17.51
CA ARG A 272 25.25 -3.61 -17.60
C ARG A 272 26.45 -2.67 -17.57
N GLN A 273 26.27 -1.38 -17.84
CA GLN A 273 27.34 -0.39 -17.69
C GLN A 273 27.53 0.06 -16.25
N VAL A 274 26.44 0.10 -15.47
CA VAL A 274 26.47 0.63 -14.10
C VAL A 274 26.74 -0.49 -13.07
N TYR A 275 26.46 -1.75 -13.39
CA TYR A 275 26.71 -2.93 -12.55
C TYR A 275 27.66 -3.91 -13.25
#